data_AF-A0A5M8PI34-F1
#
_entry.id   AF-A0A5M8PI34-F1
#
_cell.length_a   1.000
_cell.length_b   1.000
_cell.length_c   1.000
_cell.angle_alpha   90.00
_cell.angle_beta   90.00
_cell.angle_gamma   90.00
#
_symmetry.space_group_name_H-M   'P 1'
#
loop_
_entity.id
_entity.type
_entity.pdbx_description
1 polymer ?
#
loop_
_entity_poly.entity_id
_entity_poly.type
_entity_poly.pdbx_seq_one_letter_code
_entity_poly.pdbx_strand_id
1 'polypeptide(L)'
;MATLGDKNQSTALHAFNAKALWTHELEALLLDGTLDLIVHSLKDMPTQLPGGCCLGSVLARADRRDVVVMSQRLAGRGVRRLAELEPGAVVGTSSVRRAAQVRRGFPGVPIGVETEWEAEAEAEAGEGAGDGKAGDGEAGDGNAGDGKAGDVLVMRAIVLSVDGTEAVEGERRQRVRDMQEADECGWKMAQELVEKGAGKILEKIMLNRAVIQEQDGA
;
A
#
# COMPACT_ATOMS: atom_id res chain seq x y z
N MET A 1 17.51 -8.99 11.80
CA MET A 1 16.69 -10.07 11.19
C MET A 1 16.23 -9.58 9.82
N ALA A 2 16.10 -10.49 8.84
CA ALA A 2 15.68 -10.13 7.47
C ALA A 2 14.65 -11.16 6.98
N THR A 3 13.53 -10.66 6.46
CA THR A 3 12.41 -11.44 5.92
C THR A 3 12.64 -11.81 4.46
N LEU A 4 11.81 -12.68 3.89
CA LEU A 4 11.87 -13.02 2.47
C LEU A 4 11.77 -11.76 1.57
N GLY A 5 10.88 -10.83 1.91
CA GLY A 5 10.71 -9.59 1.17
C GLY A 5 11.91 -8.64 1.27
N ASP A 6 12.69 -8.70 2.36
CA ASP A 6 13.93 -7.93 2.47
C ASP A 6 15.05 -8.50 1.61
N LYS A 7 15.08 -9.83 1.48
CA LYS A 7 16.12 -10.57 0.74
C LYS A 7 15.93 -10.49 -0.77
N ASN A 8 14.70 -10.33 -1.26
CA ASN A 8 14.42 -10.23 -2.69
C ASN A 8 13.76 -8.89 -3.03
N GLN A 9 14.58 -7.95 -3.50
CA GLN A 9 14.14 -6.61 -3.93
C GLN A 9 14.00 -6.48 -5.46
N SER A 10 14.42 -7.50 -6.21
CA SER A 10 14.43 -7.49 -7.67
C SER A 10 13.12 -7.99 -8.29
N THR A 11 12.40 -8.87 -7.60
CA THR A 11 11.13 -9.41 -8.10
C THR A 11 9.99 -8.41 -7.83
N ALA A 12 9.13 -8.18 -8.82
CA ALA A 12 7.98 -7.31 -8.63
C ALA A 12 6.98 -7.92 -7.64
N LEU A 13 6.36 -7.08 -6.78
CA LEU A 13 5.50 -7.56 -5.69
C LEU A 13 4.35 -8.48 -6.15
N HIS A 14 3.76 -8.18 -7.30
CA HIS A 14 2.66 -8.98 -7.87
C HIS A 14 3.10 -10.36 -8.37
N ALA A 15 4.39 -10.54 -8.66
CA ALA A 15 4.98 -11.79 -9.12
C ALA A 15 5.38 -12.72 -7.97
N PHE A 16 5.38 -12.25 -6.71
CA PHE A 16 5.61 -13.15 -5.58
C PHE A 16 4.42 -14.09 -5.36
N ASN A 17 4.74 -15.36 -5.18
CA ASN A 17 3.78 -16.44 -4.90
C ASN A 17 3.57 -16.69 -3.39
N ALA A 18 4.33 -16.01 -2.53
CA ALA A 18 4.25 -16.18 -1.09
C ALA A 18 3.22 -15.21 -0.46
N LYS A 19 2.31 -15.75 0.35
CA LYS A 19 1.62 -14.94 1.38
C LYS A 19 2.60 -14.70 2.52
N ALA A 20 2.40 -13.63 3.31
CA ALA A 20 3.22 -13.36 4.50
C ALA A 20 4.72 -13.09 4.23
N LEU A 21 5.05 -12.45 3.10
CA LEU A 21 6.42 -12.10 2.66
C LEU A 21 7.30 -11.42 3.71
N TRP A 22 6.69 -10.65 4.59
CA TRP A 22 7.37 -9.89 5.64
C TRP A 22 6.95 -10.31 7.06
N THR A 23 6.05 -11.29 7.21
CA THR A 23 5.50 -11.65 8.54
C THR A 23 5.90 -13.05 8.98
N HIS A 24 6.05 -14.01 8.06
CA HIS A 24 6.23 -15.42 8.39
C HIS A 24 7.43 -15.71 9.30
N GLU A 25 8.63 -15.18 8.98
CA GLU A 25 9.82 -15.43 9.79
C GLU A 25 9.73 -14.81 11.19
N LEU A 26 9.07 -13.66 11.32
CA LEU A 26 8.90 -12.98 12.61
C LEU A 26 7.84 -13.69 13.46
N GLU A 27 6.76 -14.16 12.84
CA GLU A 27 5.71 -14.95 13.50
C GLU A 27 6.26 -16.28 14.05
N ALA A 28 7.19 -16.93 13.34
CA ALA A 28 7.85 -18.14 13.84
C ALA A 28 8.65 -17.87 15.13
N LEU A 29 9.38 -16.75 15.17
CA LEU A 29 10.17 -16.33 16.34
C LEU A 29 9.30 -15.84 17.51
N LEU A 30 8.09 -15.35 17.24
CA LEU A 30 7.12 -15.03 18.29
C LEU A 30 6.55 -16.32 18.91
N LEU A 31 6.24 -17.31 18.07
CA LEU A 31 5.65 -18.58 18.53
C LEU A 31 6.65 -19.47 19.28
N ASP A 32 7.94 -19.40 18.96
CA ASP A 32 8.99 -20.13 19.69
C ASP A 32 9.47 -19.43 20.97
N GLY A 33 8.97 -18.21 21.24
CA GLY A 33 9.30 -17.42 22.42
C GLY A 33 10.60 -16.63 22.32
N THR A 34 11.23 -16.55 21.15
CA THR A 34 12.41 -15.70 20.92
C THR A 34 12.05 -14.21 20.91
N LEU A 35 10.83 -13.87 20.50
CA LEU A 35 10.27 -12.52 20.53
C LEU A 35 9.08 -12.46 21.47
N ASP A 36 8.91 -11.32 22.14
CA ASP A 36 7.71 -11.04 22.95
C ASP A 36 6.61 -10.32 22.15
N LEU A 37 6.99 -9.54 21.13
CA LEU A 37 6.08 -8.78 20.28
C LEU A 37 6.68 -8.49 18.90
N ILE A 38 5.81 -8.24 17.93
CA ILE A 38 6.19 -7.79 16.59
C ILE A 38 5.48 -6.47 16.27
N VAL A 39 6.20 -5.52 15.66
CA VAL A 39 5.63 -4.27 15.15
C VAL A 39 5.62 -4.32 13.63
N HIS A 40 4.45 -4.13 13.03
CA HIS A 40 4.26 -4.14 11.58
C HIS A 40 3.44 -2.94 11.10
N SER A 41 3.67 -2.58 9.84
CA SER A 41 2.69 -1.81 9.09
C SER A 41 1.44 -2.67 8.90
N LEU A 42 0.28 -2.19 9.35
CA LEU A 42 -0.96 -2.99 9.36
C LEU A 42 -1.39 -3.47 7.96
N LYS A 43 -1.04 -2.72 6.90
CA LYS A 43 -1.33 -3.08 5.51
C LYS A 43 -0.61 -4.36 5.03
N ASP A 44 0.48 -4.73 5.70
CA ASP A 44 1.34 -5.86 5.32
C ASP A 44 0.98 -7.12 6.12
N MET A 45 0.09 -7.01 7.11
CA MET A 45 -0.41 -8.15 7.88
C MET A 45 -1.39 -8.99 7.06
N PRO A 46 -1.34 -10.33 7.14
CA PRO A 46 -2.35 -11.18 6.55
C PRO A 46 -3.71 -10.98 7.24
N THR A 47 -4.80 -11.17 6.51
CA THR A 47 -6.16 -11.11 7.06
C THR A 47 -6.51 -12.29 7.97
N GLN A 48 -5.75 -13.39 7.87
CA GLN A 48 -5.80 -14.54 8.78
C GLN A 48 -4.44 -14.67 9.44
N LEU A 49 -4.39 -14.50 10.75
CA LEU A 49 -3.16 -14.66 11.53
C LEU A 49 -2.87 -16.14 11.79
N PRO A 50 -1.60 -16.52 11.98
CA PRO A 50 -1.24 -17.86 12.45
C PRO A 50 -1.91 -18.19 13.79
N GLY A 51 -2.20 -19.47 14.01
CA GLY A 51 -2.73 -19.93 15.30
C GLY A 51 -1.76 -19.60 16.44
N GLY A 52 -2.29 -19.06 17.54
CA GLY A 52 -1.49 -18.59 18.67
C GLY A 52 -1.06 -17.11 18.59
N CYS A 53 -1.21 -16.47 17.43
CA CYS A 53 -0.96 -15.04 17.26
C CYS A 53 -2.27 -14.23 17.33
N CYS A 54 -2.17 -12.99 17.81
CA CYS A 54 -3.25 -12.00 17.76
C CYS A 54 -2.69 -10.60 17.44
N LEU A 55 -3.56 -9.70 16.97
CA LEU A 55 -3.24 -8.27 16.93
C LEU A 55 -3.40 -7.69 18.34
N GLY A 56 -2.29 -7.49 19.05
CA GLY A 56 -2.31 -7.00 20.43
C GLY A 56 -2.67 -5.51 20.57
N SER A 57 -2.30 -4.68 19.61
CA SER A 57 -2.60 -3.24 19.63
C SER A 57 -2.58 -2.63 18.24
N VAL A 58 -3.38 -1.59 18.04
CA VAL A 58 -3.33 -0.70 16.87
C VAL A 58 -3.09 0.71 17.39
N LEU A 59 -1.96 1.30 17.00
CA LEU A 59 -1.57 2.64 17.43
C LEU A 59 -2.37 3.72 16.69
N ALA A 60 -2.30 4.95 17.20
CA ALA A 60 -2.91 6.12 16.57
C ALA A 60 -2.48 6.23 15.10
N ARG A 61 -3.44 6.52 14.24
CA ARG A 61 -3.22 6.42 12.80
C ARG A 61 -2.46 7.64 12.26
N ALA A 62 -1.38 7.39 11.51
CA ALA A 62 -0.70 8.41 10.70
C ALA A 62 -1.50 8.77 9.42
N ASP A 63 -1.03 9.76 8.66
CA ASP A 63 -1.62 10.09 7.35
C ASP A 63 -1.64 8.84 6.44
N ARG A 64 -2.80 8.60 5.83
CA ARG A 64 -3.11 7.41 5.02
C ARG A 64 -3.13 7.68 3.52
N ARG A 65 -2.85 8.92 3.09
CA ARG A 65 -2.89 9.31 1.68
C ARG A 65 -1.67 8.76 0.94
N ASP A 66 -1.90 8.31 -0.30
CA ASP A 66 -0.79 8.11 -1.23
C ASP A 66 -0.20 9.48 -1.60
N VAL A 67 1.12 9.53 -1.80
CA VAL A 67 1.85 10.72 -2.25
C VAL A 67 2.43 10.47 -3.63
N VAL A 68 2.50 11.53 -4.43
CA VAL A 68 3.20 11.54 -5.71
C VAL A 68 4.54 12.23 -5.50
N VAL A 69 5.63 11.53 -5.79
CA VAL A 69 6.98 12.10 -5.73
C VAL A 69 7.40 12.40 -7.15
N MET A 70 7.60 13.69 -7.46
CA MET A 70 8.05 14.14 -8.77
C MET A 70 9.58 14.17 -8.84
N SER A 71 10.14 13.70 -9.95
CA SER A 71 11.58 13.84 -10.19
C SER A 71 11.98 15.32 -10.23
N GLN A 72 13.21 15.64 -9.82
CA GLN A 72 13.71 17.01 -9.84
C GLN A 72 13.63 17.65 -11.24
N ARG A 73 13.85 16.85 -12.29
CA ARG A 73 13.70 17.29 -13.69
C ARG A 73 12.28 17.75 -14.02
N LEU A 74 11.25 16.99 -13.62
CA LEU A 74 9.85 17.35 -13.85
C LEU A 74 9.46 18.55 -12.97
N ALA A 75 9.89 18.54 -11.71
CA ALA A 75 9.69 19.63 -10.77
C ALA A 75 10.30 20.96 -11.28
N GLY A 76 11.49 20.92 -11.87
CA GLY A 76 12.17 22.08 -12.47
C GLY A 76 11.48 22.62 -13.72
N ARG A 77 10.69 21.79 -14.40
CA ARG A 77 9.80 22.18 -15.51
C ARG A 77 8.43 22.69 -15.03
N GLY A 78 8.21 22.79 -13.72
CA GLY A 78 6.96 23.26 -13.14
C GLY A 78 5.86 22.19 -13.05
N VAL A 79 6.14 20.93 -13.36
CA VAL A 79 5.19 19.81 -13.25
C VAL A 79 5.10 19.39 -11.78
N ARG A 80 3.90 19.48 -11.20
CA ARG A 80 3.61 19.21 -9.78
C ARG A 80 2.54 18.14 -9.57
N ARG A 81 1.74 17.82 -10.60
CA ARG A 81 0.59 16.90 -10.48
C ARG A 81 0.61 15.81 -11.55
N LEU A 82 0.02 14.65 -11.25
CA LEU A 82 -0.13 13.56 -12.24
C LEU A 82 -0.88 14.00 -13.50
N ALA A 83 -1.86 14.90 -13.34
CA ALA A 83 -2.64 15.46 -14.45
C ALA A 83 -1.82 16.32 -15.43
N GLU A 84 -0.62 16.75 -15.03
CA GLU A 84 0.29 17.60 -15.81
C GLU A 84 1.37 16.77 -16.52
N LEU A 85 1.33 15.44 -16.37
CA LEU A 85 2.26 14.55 -17.06
C LEU A 85 1.90 14.48 -18.54
N GLU A 86 2.92 14.65 -19.39
CA GLU A 86 2.78 14.47 -20.83
C GLU A 86 2.48 12.99 -21.18
N PRO A 87 1.74 12.72 -22.27
CA PRO A 87 1.55 11.35 -22.74
C PRO A 87 2.87 10.60 -22.90
N GLY A 88 2.92 9.36 -22.39
CA GLY A 88 4.15 8.55 -22.38
C GLY A 88 5.07 8.77 -21.18
N ALA A 89 4.78 9.73 -20.29
CA ALA A 89 5.49 9.85 -19.01
C ALA A 89 5.22 8.62 -18.13
N VAL A 90 6.28 8.02 -17.57
CA VAL A 90 6.19 6.78 -16.79
C VAL A 90 5.99 7.07 -15.31
N VAL A 91 5.05 6.37 -14.67
CA VAL A 91 4.85 6.38 -13.21
C VAL A 91 5.33 5.06 -12.59
N GLY A 92 6.32 5.17 -11.70
CA GLY A 92 6.88 4.05 -10.94
C GLY A 92 6.01 3.62 -9.77
N THR A 93 5.46 2.41 -9.83
CA THR A 93 4.82 1.76 -8.67
C THR A 93 4.75 0.24 -8.86
N SER A 94 5.10 -0.52 -7.82
CA SER A 94 4.90 -1.98 -7.77
C SER A 94 3.53 -2.39 -7.22
N SER A 95 2.74 -1.42 -6.76
CA SER A 95 1.41 -1.68 -6.18
C SER A 95 0.36 -1.74 -7.28
N VAL A 96 -0.26 -2.92 -7.44
CA VAL A 96 -1.40 -3.13 -8.36
C VAL A 96 -2.55 -2.16 -8.08
N ARG A 97 -2.82 -1.88 -6.80
CA ARG A 97 -3.82 -0.89 -6.37
C ARG A 97 -3.54 0.50 -6.95
N ARG A 98 -2.32 1.00 -6.77
CA ARG A 98 -1.93 2.34 -7.27
C ARG A 98 -1.91 2.37 -8.79
N ALA A 99 -1.35 1.35 -9.42
CA ALA A 99 -1.27 1.23 -10.88
C ALA A 99 -2.67 1.29 -11.53
N ALA A 100 -3.64 0.50 -11.02
CA ALA A 100 -5.00 0.49 -11.53
C ALA A 100 -5.71 1.85 -11.37
N GLN A 101 -5.54 2.51 -10.22
CA GLN A 101 -6.11 3.84 -9.99
C GLN A 101 -5.50 4.91 -10.91
N VAL A 102 -4.19 4.88 -11.14
CA VAL A 102 -3.53 5.80 -12.07
C VAL A 102 -4.00 5.56 -13.49
N ARG A 103 -4.07 4.31 -13.96
CA ARG A 103 -4.57 3.99 -15.31
C ARG A 103 -6.00 4.45 -15.54
N ARG A 104 -6.86 4.33 -14.53
CA ARG A 104 -8.25 4.82 -14.57
C ARG A 104 -8.34 6.34 -14.60
N GLY A 105 -7.56 7.02 -13.76
CA GLY A 105 -7.62 8.48 -13.61
C GLY A 105 -6.84 9.27 -14.66
N PHE A 106 -5.78 8.68 -15.23
CA PHE A 106 -4.87 9.31 -16.18
C PHE A 106 -4.58 8.37 -17.37
N PRO A 107 -5.57 8.10 -18.24
CA PRO A 107 -5.36 7.27 -19.42
C PRO A 107 -4.26 7.87 -20.31
N GLY A 108 -3.20 7.10 -20.59
CA GLY A 108 -2.04 7.55 -21.38
C GLY A 108 -0.74 7.72 -20.58
N VAL A 109 -0.80 7.56 -19.25
CA VAL A 109 0.39 7.50 -18.37
C VAL A 109 0.81 6.03 -18.19
N PRO A 110 1.88 5.57 -18.85
CA PRO A 110 2.40 4.21 -18.64
C PRO A 110 2.82 3.98 -17.18
N ILE A 111 2.63 2.73 -16.70
CA ILE A 111 3.12 2.27 -15.40
C ILE A 111 4.32 1.37 -15.66
N GLY A 112 5.45 1.69 -15.05
CA GLY A 112 6.70 0.94 -15.19
C GLY A 112 7.69 1.35 -14.11
N VAL A 113 8.57 0.42 -13.73
CA VAL A 113 9.72 0.72 -12.88
C VAL A 113 10.94 0.67 -13.81
N GLU A 114 11.36 1.83 -14.30
CA GLU A 114 12.66 1.97 -14.95
C GLU A 114 13.63 2.47 -13.88
N THR A 115 14.59 1.62 -13.50
CA THR A 115 15.69 1.99 -12.62
C THR A 115 16.97 1.92 -13.43
N GLU A 116 17.56 3.07 -13.70
CA GLU A 116 18.92 3.19 -14.21
C GLU A 116 19.83 3.57 -13.03
N TRP A 117 20.92 2.83 -12.86
CA TRP A 117 21.98 3.20 -11.93
C TRP A 117 22.91 4.17 -12.65
N GLU A 118 22.84 5.46 -12.31
CA GLU A 118 23.91 6.39 -12.64
C GLU A 118 24.94 6.32 -11.50
N ALA A 119 26.18 5.95 -11.85
CA ALA A 119 27.29 6.09 -10.91
C ALA A 119 27.48 7.58 -10.62
N GLU A 120 27.46 7.99 -9.34
CA GLU A 120 27.87 9.33 -8.97
C GLU A 120 29.33 9.54 -9.42
N ALA A 121 29.57 10.57 -10.23
CA ALA A 121 30.90 11.10 -10.38
C ALA A 121 31.36 11.57 -9.00
N GLU A 122 32.54 11.11 -8.55
CA GLU A 122 33.13 11.48 -7.26
C GLU A 122 33.09 13.01 -7.09
N ALA A 123 32.22 13.48 -6.20
CA ALA A 123 32.18 14.87 -5.81
C ALA A 123 33.39 15.16 -4.93
N GLU A 124 34.26 16.07 -5.37
CA GLU A 124 35.36 16.60 -4.57
C GLU A 124 34.84 17.07 -3.20
N ALA A 125 35.55 16.66 -2.15
CA ALA A 125 35.25 16.99 -0.77
C ALA A 125 35.34 18.52 -0.54
N GLY A 126 34.19 19.18 -0.59
CA GLY A 126 34.02 20.55 -0.11
C GLY A 126 33.71 20.54 1.38
N GLU A 127 34.69 20.90 2.21
CA GLU A 127 34.46 21.24 3.62
C GLU A 127 33.53 22.45 3.73
N GLY A 128 32.32 22.22 4.25
CA GLY A 128 31.33 23.25 4.53
C GLY A 128 30.71 23.01 5.90
N ALA A 129 31.36 23.51 6.95
CA ALA A 129 30.78 23.61 8.28
C ALA A 129 29.60 24.60 8.26
N GLY A 130 28.42 24.12 8.60
CA GLY A 130 27.22 24.93 8.77
C GLY A 130 26.39 24.38 9.92
N ASP A 131 26.55 24.99 11.09
CA ASP A 131 25.73 24.75 12.29
C ASP A 131 24.26 25.10 12.01
N GLY A 132 23.48 24.08 11.65
CA GLY A 132 22.03 24.15 11.49
C GLY A 132 21.34 23.74 12.79
N LYS A 133 20.99 24.74 13.61
CA LYS A 133 20.23 24.62 14.86
C LYS A 133 18.99 23.73 14.68
N ALA A 134 18.91 22.65 15.47
CA ALA A 134 17.71 21.84 15.62
C ALA A 134 16.56 22.73 16.13
N GLY A 135 15.55 22.91 15.28
CA GLY A 135 14.27 23.48 15.69
C GLY A 135 13.41 22.34 16.23
N ASP A 136 13.21 22.34 17.54
CA ASP A 136 12.19 21.52 18.21
C ASP A 136 10.82 21.98 17.70
N GLY A 137 10.33 21.32 16.66
CA GLY A 137 8.97 21.45 16.17
C GLY A 137 8.05 20.61 17.04
N GLU A 138 7.38 21.27 17.98
CA GLU A 138 6.26 20.71 18.75
C GLU A 138 5.34 19.91 17.84
N ALA A 139 5.05 18.67 18.26
CA ALA A 139 4.01 17.85 17.69
C ALA A 139 2.68 18.60 17.80
N GLY A 140 2.23 19.17 16.68
CA GLY A 140 0.86 19.60 16.51
C GLY A 140 -0.05 18.38 16.57
N ASP A 141 -0.49 18.05 17.78
CA ASP A 141 -1.57 17.13 18.06
C ASP A 141 -2.85 17.67 17.42
N GLY A 142 -3.37 16.90 16.47
CA GLY A 142 -4.53 17.30 15.68
C GLY A 142 -4.87 16.29 14.59
N ASN A 143 -4.97 15.01 14.93
CA ASN A 143 -5.60 14.04 14.03
C ASN A 143 -6.96 13.59 14.57
N ALA A 144 -8.03 14.18 14.02
CA ALA A 144 -9.39 13.70 14.15
C ALA A 144 -9.57 12.45 13.27
N GLY A 145 -9.41 11.25 13.82
CA GLY A 145 -9.52 10.04 13.01
C GLY A 145 -9.83 8.73 13.72
N ASP A 146 -9.58 8.64 15.03
CA ASP A 146 -9.87 7.41 15.78
C ASP A 146 -11.28 7.54 16.34
N GLY A 147 -12.26 7.04 15.57
CA GLY A 147 -13.68 7.09 15.93
C GLY A 147 -13.91 6.47 17.31
N LYS A 148 -14.61 7.20 18.18
CA LYS A 148 -15.00 6.73 19.51
C LYS A 148 -16.22 5.82 19.39
N ALA A 149 -16.42 4.96 20.40
CA ALA A 149 -17.65 4.19 20.52
C ALA A 149 -18.88 5.12 20.45
N GLY A 150 -19.73 4.91 19.44
CA GLY A 150 -20.90 5.73 19.15
C GLY A 150 -20.72 6.74 18.02
N ASP A 151 -19.55 6.84 17.39
CA ASP A 151 -19.31 7.64 16.20
C ASP A 151 -19.83 6.96 14.92
N VAL A 152 -19.93 7.72 13.84
CA VAL A 152 -20.29 7.20 12.52
C VAL A 152 -19.04 6.78 11.77
N LEU A 153 -18.88 5.48 11.55
CA LEU A 153 -17.90 4.92 10.63
C LEU A 153 -18.34 5.21 9.19
N VAL A 154 -17.51 5.94 8.46
CA VAL A 154 -17.66 6.15 7.02
C VAL A 154 -16.63 5.26 6.31
N MET A 155 -17.09 4.17 5.71
CA MET A 155 -16.28 3.26 4.94
C MET A 155 -16.46 3.50 3.45
N ARG A 156 -15.35 3.70 2.74
CA ARG A 156 -15.31 3.79 1.28
C ARG A 156 -14.43 2.67 0.76
N ALA A 157 -14.92 1.96 -0.25
CA ALA A 157 -14.22 0.83 -0.82
C ALA A 157 -14.39 0.80 -2.33
N ILE A 158 -13.36 0.27 -3.00
CA ILE A 158 -13.29 0.17 -4.45
C ILE A 158 -12.57 -1.12 -4.83
N VAL A 159 -13.09 -1.80 -5.85
CA VAL A 159 -12.44 -2.93 -6.53
C VAL A 159 -12.27 -2.54 -7.99
N LEU A 160 -11.05 -2.69 -8.52
CA LEU A 160 -10.65 -2.27 -9.87
C LEU A 160 -10.04 -3.45 -10.63
N SER A 161 -10.25 -3.52 -11.93
CA SER A 161 -9.42 -4.36 -12.81
C SER A 161 -7.98 -3.82 -12.87
N VAL A 162 -7.01 -4.67 -13.20
CA VAL A 162 -5.57 -4.30 -13.21
C VAL A 162 -5.25 -3.19 -14.22
N ASP A 163 -5.99 -3.16 -15.33
CA ASP A 163 -5.92 -2.13 -16.36
C ASP A 163 -6.72 -0.86 -16.01
N GLY A 164 -7.52 -0.88 -14.94
CA GLY A 164 -8.33 0.23 -14.46
C GLY A 164 -9.63 0.49 -15.23
N THR A 165 -9.98 -0.36 -16.21
CA THR A 165 -11.15 -0.16 -17.08
C THR A 165 -12.48 -0.52 -16.40
N GLU A 166 -12.49 -1.53 -15.54
CA GLU A 166 -13.64 -1.95 -14.73
C GLU A 166 -13.46 -1.49 -13.28
N ALA A 167 -14.53 -1.00 -12.64
CA ALA A 167 -14.52 -0.72 -11.21
C ALA A 167 -15.90 -0.89 -10.57
N VAL A 168 -15.89 -1.26 -9.30
CA VAL A 168 -17.05 -1.27 -8.43
C VAL A 168 -16.72 -0.50 -7.16
N GLU A 169 -17.57 0.46 -6.81
CA GLU A 169 -17.37 1.38 -5.69
C GLU A 169 -18.54 1.33 -4.71
N GLY A 170 -18.25 1.62 -3.44
CA GLY A 170 -19.23 1.68 -2.36
C GLY A 170 -18.83 2.68 -1.29
N GLU A 171 -19.83 3.36 -0.74
CA GLU A 171 -19.73 4.14 0.49
C GLU A 171 -20.81 3.65 1.46
N ARG A 172 -20.40 3.37 2.70
CA ARG A 172 -21.28 2.96 3.79
C ARG A 172 -21.03 3.86 4.98
N ARG A 173 -22.12 4.33 5.59
CA ARG A 173 -22.10 5.14 6.81
C ARG A 173 -22.89 4.40 7.87
N GLN A 174 -22.23 4.00 8.95
CA GLN A 174 -22.86 3.21 10.01
C GLN A 174 -22.39 3.74 11.37
N ARG A 175 -23.32 3.89 12.30
CA ARG A 175 -22.96 4.14 13.70
C ARG A 175 -22.35 2.87 14.29
N VAL A 176 -21.18 2.97 14.89
CA VAL A 176 -20.42 1.84 15.42
C VAL A 176 -20.11 2.06 16.90
N ARG A 177 -20.47 1.09 17.73
CA ARG A 177 -20.33 1.14 19.20
C ARG A 177 -19.16 0.31 19.71
N ASP A 178 -18.78 -0.71 18.98
CA ASP A 178 -17.72 -1.65 19.34
C ASP A 178 -17.03 -2.21 18.07
N MET A 179 -16.04 -3.06 18.26
CA MET A 179 -15.29 -3.68 17.16
C MET A 179 -16.16 -4.63 16.33
N GLN A 180 -17.14 -5.30 16.95
CA GLN A 180 -18.01 -6.25 16.24
C GLN A 180 -18.89 -5.51 15.23
N GLU A 181 -19.46 -4.37 15.60
CA GLU A 181 -20.24 -3.54 14.66
C GLU A 181 -19.38 -2.95 13.54
N ALA A 182 -18.10 -2.69 13.81
CA ALA A 182 -17.13 -2.24 12.80
C ALA A 182 -16.84 -3.36 11.79
N ASP A 183 -16.63 -4.59 12.26
CA ASP A 183 -16.41 -5.76 11.43
C ASP A 183 -17.64 -6.08 10.59
N GLU A 184 -18.84 -6.02 11.16
CA GLU A 184 -20.09 -6.18 10.42
C GLU A 184 -20.28 -5.13 9.34
N CYS A 185 -19.89 -3.87 9.60
CA CYS A 185 -19.92 -2.80 8.61
C CYS A 185 -19.01 -3.16 7.41
N GLY A 186 -17.80 -3.68 7.70
CA GLY A 186 -16.86 -4.18 6.70
C GLY A 186 -17.41 -5.35 5.87
N TRP A 187 -18.00 -6.35 6.54
CA TRP A 187 -18.64 -7.49 5.87
C TRP A 187 -19.78 -7.06 4.93
N LYS A 188 -20.65 -6.16 5.41
CA LYS A 188 -21.77 -5.64 4.60
C LYS A 188 -21.28 -4.85 3.39
N MET A 189 -20.23 -4.01 3.57
CA MET A 189 -19.59 -3.32 2.45
C MET A 189 -19.03 -4.32 1.42
N ALA A 190 -18.33 -5.37 1.87
CA ALA A 190 -17.78 -6.37 0.97
C ALA A 190 -18.88 -7.12 0.19
N GLN A 191 -19.97 -7.50 0.86
CA GLN A 191 -21.15 -8.11 0.22
C GLN A 191 -21.76 -7.20 -0.85
N GLU A 192 -21.99 -5.92 -0.53
CA GLU A 192 -22.52 -4.94 -1.49
C GLU A 192 -21.63 -4.79 -2.73
N LEU A 193 -20.30 -4.80 -2.56
CA LEU A 193 -19.38 -4.77 -3.70
C LEU A 193 -19.48 -6.03 -4.55
N VAL A 194 -19.57 -7.21 -3.92
CA VAL A 194 -19.72 -8.49 -4.62
C VAL A 194 -21.02 -8.54 -5.43
N GLU A 195 -22.14 -8.12 -4.83
CA GLU A 195 -23.45 -8.02 -5.50
C GLU A 195 -23.41 -7.08 -6.71
N LYS A 196 -22.66 -5.97 -6.59
CA LYS A 196 -22.42 -5.03 -7.69
C LYS A 196 -21.43 -5.55 -8.75
N GLY A 197 -20.91 -6.77 -8.60
CA GLY A 197 -20.08 -7.44 -9.60
C GLY A 197 -18.58 -7.45 -9.31
N ALA A 198 -18.12 -6.99 -8.14
CA ALA A 198 -16.70 -7.01 -7.78
C ALA A 198 -16.09 -8.43 -7.82
N GLY A 199 -16.90 -9.46 -7.55
CA GLY A 199 -16.47 -10.86 -7.62
C GLY A 199 -15.90 -11.24 -8.99
N LYS A 200 -16.53 -10.78 -10.09
CA LYS A 200 -16.07 -11.05 -11.47
C LYS A 200 -14.72 -10.40 -11.76
N ILE A 201 -14.49 -9.20 -11.21
CA ILE A 201 -13.21 -8.49 -11.35
C ILE A 201 -12.12 -9.28 -10.61
N LEU A 202 -12.38 -9.68 -9.36
CA LEU A 202 -11.42 -10.44 -8.55
C LEU A 202 -11.10 -11.81 -9.15
N GLU A 203 -12.10 -12.50 -9.69
CA GLU A 203 -11.91 -13.79 -10.37
C GLU A 203 -10.96 -13.65 -11.57
N LYS A 204 -11.16 -12.65 -12.44
CA LYS A 204 -10.24 -12.36 -13.56
C LYS A 204 -8.81 -12.11 -13.06
N ILE A 205 -8.65 -11.39 -11.95
CA ILE A 205 -7.33 -11.12 -11.36
C ILE A 205 -6.68 -12.41 -10.86
N MET A 206 -7.43 -13.28 -10.19
CA MET A 206 -6.93 -14.56 -9.69
C MET A 206 -6.57 -15.51 -10.83
N LEU A 207 -7.41 -15.60 -11.87
CA LEU A 207 -7.13 -16.38 -13.08
C LEU A 207 -5.86 -15.91 -13.78
N ASN A 208 -5.67 -14.59 -13.92
CA ASN A 208 -4.45 -14.04 -14.50
C ASN A 208 -3.21 -14.39 -13.68
N ARG A 209 -3.32 -14.48 -12.35
CA ARG A 209 -2.22 -14.91 -11.49
C ARG A 209 -1.84 -16.36 -11.74
N ALA A 210 -2.82 -17.24 -11.99
CA ALA A 210 -2.57 -18.64 -12.33
C ALA A 210 -1.96 -18.81 -13.73
N VAL A 211 -2.37 -18.02 -14.72
CA VAL A 211 -1.80 -18.07 -16.08
C VAL A 211 -0.34 -17.61 -16.11
N ILE A 212 0.00 -16.55 -15.37
CA ILE A 212 1.40 -16.09 -15.23
C ILE A 212 2.27 -17.20 -14.61
N GLN A 213 1.72 -17.98 -13.67
CA GLN A 213 2.44 -19.09 -13.04
C GLN A 213 2.73 -20.24 -14.00
N GLU A 214 1.86 -20.52 -14.98
CA GLU A 214 2.10 -21.57 -15.98
C GLU A 214 3.14 -21.13 -17.04
N GLN A 215 3.30 -19.83 -17.29
CA GLN A 215 4.22 -19.29 -18.29
C GLN A 215 5.66 -19.10 -17.76
N ASP A 216 5.83 -18.80 -16.47
CA ASP A 216 7.16 -18.68 -15.83
C ASP A 216 7.77 -20.04 -15.40
N GLY A 217 7.10 -21.15 -15.75
CA GLY A 217 7.50 -22.52 -15.44
C GLY A 217 7.90 -23.39 -16.64
N ALA A 218 8.15 -22.79 -17.81
CA ALA A 218 8.56 -23.48 -19.05
C ALA A 218 9.99 -23.14 -19.47
#